data_AF-A0A6G3TG47-F1
#
_entry.id   AF-A0A6G3TG47-F1
#
_cell.length_a   1.000
_cell.length_b   1.000
_cell.length_c   1.000
_cell.angle_alpha   90.00
_cell.angle_beta   90.00
_cell.angle_gamma   90.00
#
_symmetry.space_group_name_H-M   'P 1'
#
loop_
_entity.id
_entity.type
_entity.pdbx_description
1 polymer ?
#
loop_
_entity_poly.entity_id
_entity_poly.type
_entity_poly.pdbx_seq_one_letter_code
_entity_poly.pdbx_strand_id
1 'polypeptide(L)'
;RRALAAEQATGTALDRLDGAGLRTLHSLPLPGGDRVHHLLIGPGGLFALHVLPARGQRVRITDPLVAPGRRTPRPLLDRVRADADRA
;
A
#
# COMPACT_ATOMS: atom_id res chain seq x y z
N ARG A 1 -3.80 15.51 0.45
CA ARG A 1 -3.23 15.63 1.81
C ARG A 1 -3.42 14.37 2.67
N ARG A 2 -4.64 13.86 2.88
CA ARG A 2 -4.87 12.64 3.71
C ARG A 2 -4.17 11.37 3.22
N ALA A 3 -4.07 11.18 1.89
CA ALA A 3 -3.38 10.03 1.30
C ALA A 3 -1.88 10.05 1.64
N LEU A 4 -1.18 11.13 1.27
CA LEU A 4 0.24 11.30 1.59
C LEU A 4 0.54 11.17 3.08
N ALA A 5 -0.27 11.77 3.96
CA ALA A 5 -0.07 11.65 5.40
C ALA A 5 -0.22 10.20 5.90
N ALA A 6 -1.14 9.42 5.32
CA ALA A 6 -1.27 8.01 5.63
C ALA A 6 -0.06 7.22 5.12
N GLU A 7 0.39 7.47 3.88
CA GLU A 7 1.58 6.83 3.31
C GLU A 7 2.82 7.09 4.15
N GLN A 8 3.04 8.33 4.59
CA GLN A 8 4.16 8.72 5.46
C GLN A 8 4.07 8.06 6.84
N ALA A 9 2.90 8.08 7.47
CA ALA A 9 2.72 7.44 8.78
C ALA A 9 2.95 5.93 8.72
N THR A 10 2.51 5.28 7.64
CA THR A 10 2.83 3.86 7.39
C THR A 10 4.32 3.67 7.16
N GLY A 11 4.97 4.50 6.33
CA GLY A 11 6.42 4.43 6.08
C GLY A 11 7.22 4.49 7.38
N THR A 12 6.95 5.49 8.23
CA THR A 12 7.60 5.62 9.55
C THR A 12 7.39 4.39 10.45
N ALA A 13 6.27 3.68 10.32
CA ALA A 13 6.06 2.44 11.06
C ALA A 13 6.87 1.27 10.47
N LEU A 14 6.99 1.20 9.14
CA LEU A 14 7.77 0.20 8.43
C LEU A 14 9.28 0.37 8.69
N ASP A 15 9.78 1.59 8.77
CA ASP A 15 11.20 1.88 9.04
C ASP A 15 11.68 1.29 10.37
N ARG A 16 10.78 1.16 11.35
CA ARG A 16 11.10 0.54 12.64
C ARG A 16 11.34 -0.97 12.54
N LEU A 17 10.95 -1.59 11.43
CA LEU A 17 11.16 -3.01 11.18
C LEU A 17 12.52 -3.32 10.56
N ASP A 18 13.33 -2.31 10.22
CA ASP A 18 14.68 -2.53 9.66
C ASP A 18 15.57 -3.35 10.62
N GLY A 19 15.46 -3.09 11.92
CA GLY A 19 16.14 -3.87 12.96
C GLY A 19 15.68 -5.33 13.06
N ALA A 20 14.54 -5.69 12.45
CA ALA A 20 14.03 -7.06 12.36
C ALA A 20 14.37 -7.74 11.02
N GLY A 21 15.25 -7.15 10.22
CA GLY A 21 15.67 -7.68 8.92
C GLY A 21 14.70 -7.39 7.76
N LEU A 22 13.79 -6.42 7.94
CA LEU A 22 12.87 -5.95 6.90
C LEU A 22 13.30 -4.56 6.40
N ARG A 23 13.87 -4.49 5.21
CA ARG A 23 14.17 -3.22 4.53
C ARG A 23 12.96 -2.73 3.77
N THR A 24 12.69 -1.42 3.78
CA THR A 24 11.56 -0.83 3.06
C THR A 24 12.05 0.18 2.02
N LEU A 25 11.52 0.08 0.81
CA LEU A 25 11.62 1.10 -0.23
C LEU A 25 10.29 1.84 -0.32
N HIS A 26 10.33 3.16 -0.40
CA HIS A 26 9.13 4.00 -0.46
C HIS A 26 8.97 4.62 -1.85
N SER A 27 7.71 4.79 -2.26
CA SER A 27 7.34 5.53 -3.48
C SER A 27 8.09 5.07 -4.74
N LEU A 28 8.10 3.77 -4.98
CA LEU A 28 8.79 3.18 -6.14
C LEU A 28 8.04 3.53 -7.43
N PRO A 29 8.66 4.27 -8.36
CA PRO A 29 8.01 4.64 -9.61
C PRO A 29 7.87 3.42 -10.52
N LEU A 30 6.72 3.33 -11.18
CA LEU A 30 6.43 2.31 -12.18
C LEU A 30 6.33 2.93 -13.58
N PRO A 31 6.59 2.15 -14.65
CA PRO A 31 6.28 2.57 -16.01
C PRO A 31 4.82 3.05 -16.13
N GLY A 32 4.58 4.11 -16.90
CA GLY A 32 3.25 4.71 -17.03
C GLY A 32 2.87 5.68 -15.90
N GLY A 33 3.80 6.01 -15.00
CA GLY A 33 3.64 7.09 -14.01
C GLY A 33 2.90 6.69 -12.74
N ASP A 34 2.67 5.39 -12.51
CA ASP A 34 2.15 4.88 -11.24
C ASP A 34 3.27 4.69 -10.21
N ARG A 35 2.91 4.27 -8.99
CA ARG A 35 3.89 3.89 -7.97
C ARG A 35 3.41 2.77 -7.06
N VAL A 36 4.35 1.94 -6.61
CA VAL A 36 4.17 1.15 -5.39
C VAL A 36 4.42 2.05 -4.19
N HIS A 37 3.51 2.10 -3.23
CA HIS A 37 3.65 3.01 -2.09
C HIS A 37 4.83 2.59 -1.21
N HIS A 38 4.91 1.30 -0.86
CA HIS A 38 6.03 0.72 -0.10
C HIS A 38 6.32 -0.69 -0.60
N LEU A 39 7.59 -1.05 -0.76
CA LEU A 39 8.04 -2.41 -1.03
C LEU A 39 8.94 -2.86 0.11
N LEU A 40 8.59 -3.96 0.76
CA LEU A 40 9.37 -4.54 1.84
C LEU A 40 10.19 -5.72 1.30
N ILE A 41 11.44 -5.82 1.76
CA ILE A 41 12.39 -6.85 1.39
C ILE A 41 12.93 -7.46 2.68
N GLY A 42 12.72 -8.76 2.88
CA GLY A 42 13.28 -9.46 4.04
C GLY A 42 13.13 -10.97 3.98
N PRO A 43 13.29 -11.66 5.12
CA PRO A 43 13.42 -13.13 5.17
C PRO A 43 12.17 -13.89 4.70
N GLY A 44 11.00 -13.24 4.63
CA GLY A 44 9.76 -13.79 4.08
C GLY A 44 9.53 -13.52 2.59
N GLY A 45 10.48 -12.86 1.91
CA GLY A 45 10.36 -12.46 0.50
C GLY A 45 10.06 -10.98 0.30
N LEU A 46 9.42 -10.66 -0.82
CA LEU A 46 9.06 -9.31 -1.22
C LEU A 46 7.56 -9.06 -0.99
N PHE A 47 7.23 -7.89 -0.44
CA PHE A 47 5.84 -7.49 -0.19
C PHE A 47 5.57 -6.08 -0.74
N ALA A 48 4.71 -5.98 -1.74
CA ALA A 48 4.16 -4.70 -2.19
C ALA A 48 3.01 -4.27 -1.28
N LEU A 49 3.06 -3.04 -0.77
CA LEU A 49 2.07 -2.50 0.15
C LEU A 49 1.43 -1.25 -0.45
N HIS A 50 0.10 -1.24 -0.49
CA HIS A 50 -0.71 -0.09 -0.87
C HIS A 50 -1.40 0.50 0.36
N VAL A 51 -1.40 1.83 0.48
CA VAL A 51 -1.95 2.55 1.64
C VAL A 51 -3.23 3.30 1.26
N LEU A 52 -4.33 2.94 1.92
CA LEU A 52 -5.64 3.57 1.73
C LEU A 52 -6.10 4.30 3.01
N PRO A 53 -6.27 5.64 3.00
CA PRO A 53 -6.72 6.38 4.18
C PRO A 53 -8.19 6.08 4.52
N ALA A 54 -8.40 5.34 5.62
CA ALA A 54 -9.71 4.91 6.11
C ALA A 54 -9.93 5.13 7.61
N ARG A 55 -9.18 6.06 8.24
CA ARG A 55 -9.33 6.35 9.69
C ARG A 55 -10.80 6.64 10.04
N GLY A 56 -11.30 5.94 11.06
CA GLY A 56 -12.68 6.06 11.56
C GLY A 56 -13.75 5.49 10.65
N GLN A 57 -13.39 4.74 9.60
CA GLN A 57 -14.34 4.15 8.65
C GLN A 57 -14.24 2.63 8.66
N ARG A 58 -15.39 1.95 8.55
CA ARG A 58 -15.40 0.53 8.22
C ARG A 58 -14.94 0.36 6.78
N VAL A 59 -13.99 -0.55 6.54
CA VAL A 59 -13.57 -0.93 5.19
C VAL A 59 -14.24 -2.25 4.86
N ARG A 60 -15.00 -2.28 3.77
CA ARG A 60 -15.53 -3.53 3.21
C ARG A 60 -14.66 -3.94 2.04
N ILE A 61 -14.30 -5.22 2.01
CA ILE A 61 -13.56 -5.84 0.93
C ILE A 61 -14.44 -6.96 0.39
N THR A 62 -14.80 -6.85 -0.88
CA THR A 62 -15.58 -7.85 -1.63
C THR A 62 -14.88 -7.98 -2.97
N ASP A 63 -13.94 -8.93 -3.07
CA ASP A 63 -13.01 -9.05 -4.20
C ASP A 63 -13.72 -8.89 -5.55
N PRO A 64 -13.24 -7.98 -6.43
CA PRO A 64 -12.03 -7.16 -6.32
C PRO A 64 -12.21 -5.77 -5.65
N LEU A 65 -13.41 -5.50 -5.15
CA LEU A 65 -13.83 -4.19 -4.70
C LEU A 65 -13.43 -3.88 -3.25
N VAL A 66 -12.95 -2.64 -3.04
CA VAL A 66 -12.68 -2.05 -1.72
C VAL A 66 -13.53 -0.81 -1.54
N ALA A 67 -14.28 -0.74 -0.43
CA ALA A 67 -15.17 0.36 -0.10
C ALA A 67 -14.88 0.90 1.32
N PRO A 68 -14.21 2.06 1.45
CA PRO A 68 -14.04 2.74 2.72
C PRO A 68 -15.28 3.55 3.10
N GLY A 69 -15.92 3.21 4.21
CA GLY A 69 -17.09 3.91 4.72
C GLY A 69 -18.27 3.82 3.75
N ARG A 70 -18.79 4.98 3.34
CA ARG A 70 -19.90 5.11 2.38
C ARG A 70 -19.42 5.55 0.98
N ARG A 71 -18.12 5.46 0.70
CA ARG A 71 -17.57 5.83 -0.61
C ARG A 71 -17.91 4.77 -1.66
N THR A 72 -17.95 5.19 -2.92
CA THR A 72 -18.11 4.27 -4.05
C THR A 72 -17.03 3.18 -4.01
N PRO A 73 -17.41 1.88 -4.05
CA PRO A 73 -16.47 0.79 -4.16
C PRO A 73 -15.58 0.94 -5.40
N ARG A 74 -14.31 0.56 -5.30
CA ARG A 74 -13.35 0.58 -6.42
C ARG A 74 -12.63 -0.76 -6.53
N PRO A 75 -12.28 -1.23 -7.74
CA PRO A 75 -11.51 -2.47 -7.96
C PRO A 75 -10.04 -2.26 -7.57
N LEU A 76 -9.79 -1.95 -6.30
CA LEU A 76 -8.47 -1.58 -5.82
C LEU A 76 -7.52 -2.79 -5.78
N LEU A 77 -8.05 -3.99 -5.51
CA LEU A 77 -7.21 -5.18 -5.40
C LEU A 77 -6.57 -5.54 -6.74
N ASP A 78 -7.31 -5.45 -7.84
CA ASP A 78 -6.77 -5.73 -9.18
C ASP A 78 -5.66 -4.75 -9.55
N ARG A 79 -5.86 -3.45 -9.27
CA ARG A 79 -4.83 -2.44 -9.48
C ARG A 79 -3.58 -2.73 -8.65
N VAL A 80 -3.74 -3.00 -7.36
CA VAL A 80 -2.60 -3.24 -6.45
C VAL A 80 -1.82 -4.49 -6.86
N ARG A 81 -2.50 -5.55 -7.32
CA ARG A 81 -1.86 -6.74 -7.89
C ARG A 81 -1.07 -6.39 -9.15
N ALA A 82 -1.68 -5.67 -10.10
CA ALA A 82 -1.01 -5.24 -11.32
C ALA A 82 0.18 -4.29 -11.07
N ASP A 83 0.13 -3.45 -10.03
CA ASP A 83 1.26 -2.62 -9.63
C ASP A 83 2.39 -3.46 -9.02
N ALA A 84 2.05 -4.47 -8.22
CA ALA A 84 3.00 -5.41 -7.64
C ALA A 84 3.70 -6.26 -8.71
N ASP A 85 2.97 -6.72 -9.74
CA ASP A 85 3.51 -7.54 -10.82
C ASP A 85 4.51 -6.78 -11.72
N ARG A 86 4.51 -5.44 -11.65
CA ARG A 86 5.41 -4.56 -12.44
C ARG A 86 6.64 -4.08 -11.68
N ALA A 87 6.70 -4.32 -10.37
CA ALA A 87 7.78 -3.87 -9.48
C ALA A 87 8.91 -4.90 -9.42
#